data_AF-A0A202DGC0-F1
#
_entry.id   AF-A0A202DGC0-F1
#
_cell.length_a   1.000
_cell.length_b   1.000
_cell.length_c   1.000
_cell.angle_alpha   90.00
_cell.angle_beta   90.00
_cell.angle_gamma   90.00
#
_symmetry.space_group_name_H-M   'P 1'
#
loop_
_entity.id
_entity.type
_entity.pdbx_description
1 polymer ?
#
loop_
_entity_poly.entity_id
_entity_poly.type
_entity_poly.pdbx_seq_one_letter_code
_entity_poly.pdbx_strand_id
1 'polypeptide(L)'
;MYKPVFTKDGEKIGRVSQIIFTHEEIQGVVVAKGLFFGKTFVDIEYIDKFTPNSVLLKINPITLLIKRKVFDSEGRDIGVVKRIKRKSHSNELQAIYVKKGIFSKEIEVPVKDITIHKKSIRLKIAI
;
A
#
# COMPACT_ATOMS: atom_id res chain seq x y z
N MET A 1 11.24 21.21 5.33
CA MET A 1 11.85 19.96 5.81
C MET A 1 10.89 18.80 5.56
N TYR A 2 11.25 17.84 4.71
CA TYR A 2 10.36 16.75 4.27
C TYR A 2 10.18 15.68 5.36
N LYS A 3 9.16 15.85 6.22
CA LYS A 3 8.87 14.93 7.33
C LYS A 3 8.58 13.51 6.80
N PRO A 4 9.26 12.47 7.31
CA PRO A 4 8.94 11.08 6.97
C PRO A 4 7.52 10.73 7.42
N VAL A 5 6.86 9.90 6.61
CA VAL A 5 5.53 9.36 6.91
C VAL A 5 5.65 7.87 7.20
N PHE A 6 5.08 7.43 8.32
CA PHE A 6 5.10 6.04 8.76
C PHE A 6 3.70 5.46 8.88
N THR A 7 3.55 4.18 8.58
CA THR A 7 2.31 3.45 8.83
C THR A 7 2.06 3.18 10.31
N LYS A 8 0.88 2.64 10.63
CA LYS A 8 0.55 2.13 11.96
C LYS A 8 1.62 1.21 12.55
N ASP A 9 2.21 0.34 11.71
CA ASP A 9 3.22 -0.64 12.15
C ASP A 9 4.66 -0.11 12.06
N GLY A 10 4.84 1.20 11.83
CA GLY A 10 6.14 1.86 11.75
C GLY A 10 6.89 1.68 10.41
N GLU A 11 6.24 1.18 9.36
CA GLU A 11 6.85 1.11 8.03
C GLU A 11 6.92 2.51 7.41
N LYS A 12 8.10 2.96 6.99
CA LYS A 12 8.24 4.25 6.31
C LYS A 12 7.71 4.15 4.88
N ILE A 13 6.71 4.95 4.56
CA ILE A 13 6.08 4.93 3.23
C ILE A 13 6.59 6.02 2.29
N GLY A 14 7.21 7.07 2.84
CA GLY A 14 7.66 8.21 2.06
C GLY A 14 7.90 9.44 2.91
N ARG A 15 7.74 10.61 2.29
CA ARG A 15 7.86 11.91 2.94
C ARG A 15 6.73 12.84 2.52
N VAL A 16 6.28 13.69 3.44
CA VAL A 16 5.32 14.77 3.13
C VAL A 16 5.95 15.68 2.10
N SER A 17 5.29 15.82 0.95
CA SER A 17 5.70 16.72 -0.13
C SER A 17 4.83 17.96 -0.22
N GLN A 18 3.54 17.84 0.11
CA GLN A 18 2.57 18.94 0.15
C GLN A 18 1.57 18.65 1.27
N ILE A 19 0.99 19.71 1.84
CA ILE A 19 -0.17 19.66 2.73
C ILE A 19 -1.32 20.28 1.93
N ILE A 20 -2.46 19.60 1.91
CA ILE A 20 -3.65 20.05 1.18
C ILE A 20 -4.62 20.62 2.21
N PHE A 21 -5.12 21.80 1.90
CA PHE A 21 -6.08 22.54 2.72
C PHE A 21 -7.33 22.83 1.90
N THR A 22 -8.49 22.83 2.55
CA THR A 22 -9.64 23.64 2.11
C THR A 22 -9.45 25.08 2.58
N HIS A 23 -10.44 25.94 2.35
CA HIS A 23 -10.41 27.31 2.86
C HIS A 23 -10.21 27.40 4.38
N GLU A 24 -10.57 26.36 5.14
CA GLU A 24 -10.63 26.44 6.61
C GLU A 24 -9.85 25.31 7.31
N GLU A 25 -9.59 24.17 6.66
CA GLU A 25 -9.07 22.97 7.33
C GLU A 25 -8.03 22.21 6.50
N ILE A 26 -7.18 21.43 7.19
CA ILE A 26 -6.27 20.48 6.54
C ILE A 26 -7.10 19.29 6.05
N GLN A 27 -7.13 19.07 4.73
CA GLN A 27 -7.72 17.86 4.14
C GLN A 27 -6.78 16.66 4.19
N GLY A 28 -5.47 16.88 4.15
CA GLY A 28 -4.53 15.78 4.15
C GLY A 28 -3.14 16.15 3.65
N VAL A 29 -2.37 15.14 3.28
CA VAL A 29 -0.99 15.32 2.82
C VAL A 29 -0.70 14.52 1.55
N VAL A 30 0.12 15.09 0.68
CA VAL A 30 0.67 14.37 -0.47
C VAL A 30 2.01 13.77 -0.07
N VAL A 31 2.09 12.44 -0.08
CA VAL A 31 3.29 11.68 0.27
C VAL A 31 4.06 11.31 -1.00
N ALA A 32 5.30 11.76 -1.12
CA ALA A 32 6.21 11.35 -2.17
C ALA A 32 6.94 10.05 -1.77
N LYS A 33 6.88 9.04 -2.63
CA LYS A 33 7.41 7.68 -2.35
C LYS A 33 8.79 7.42 -3.00
N GLY A 34 9.54 8.47 -3.31
CA GLY A 34 10.80 8.40 -4.07
C GLY A 34 10.59 8.58 -5.57
N LEU A 35 11.69 8.66 -6.35
CA LEU A 35 11.68 9.12 -7.75
C LEU A 35 10.79 8.26 -8.69
N PHE A 36 10.65 6.97 -8.40
CA PHE A 36 9.97 6.00 -9.27
C PHE A 36 8.58 5.54 -8.79
N PHE A 37 8.11 6.02 -7.63
CA PHE A 37 6.88 5.52 -6.99
C PHE A 37 5.75 6.55 -6.94
N GLY A 38 5.96 7.71 -7.55
CA GLY A 38 4.97 8.78 -7.65
C GLY A 38 4.62 9.41 -6.30
N LYS A 39 3.48 10.09 -6.30
CA LYS A 39 2.89 10.77 -5.15
C LYS A 39 1.58 10.06 -4.77
N THR A 40 1.24 10.05 -3.49
CA THR A 40 -0.03 9.53 -3.00
C THR A 40 -0.64 10.53 -2.04
N PHE A 41 -1.89 10.94 -2.29
CA PHE A 41 -2.66 11.69 -1.32
C PHE A 41 -3.09 10.78 -0.17
N VAL A 42 -2.93 11.27 1.06
CA VAL A 42 -3.38 10.62 2.29
C VAL A 42 -4.29 11.59 3.00
N ASP A 43 -5.56 11.19 3.11
CA ASP A 43 -6.61 11.94 3.79
C ASP A 43 -6.29 12.12 5.27
N ILE A 44 -6.69 13.25 5.85
CA ILE A 44 -6.54 13.58 7.26
C ILE A 44 -7.16 12.50 8.16
N GLU A 45 -8.24 11.83 7.72
CA GLU A 45 -8.87 10.75 8.47
C GLU A 45 -7.90 9.59 8.75
N TYR A 46 -6.99 9.31 7.81
CA TYR A 46 -5.97 8.26 7.92
C TYR A 46 -4.74 8.70 8.71
N ILE A 47 -4.61 9.97 9.07
CA ILE A 47 -3.51 10.50 9.87
C ILE A 47 -3.83 10.30 11.35
N ASP A 48 -2.90 9.68 12.08
CA ASP A 48 -2.96 9.51 13.52
C ASP A 48 -2.56 10.82 14.21
N LYS A 49 -1.34 11.27 13.90
CA LYS A 49 -0.80 12.53 14.43
C LYS A 49 0.35 13.06 13.60
N PHE A 50 0.49 14.37 13.68
CA PHE A 50 1.70 15.08 13.27
C PHE A 50 2.62 15.21 14.47
N THR A 51 3.88 14.81 14.33
CA THR A 51 4.92 15.01 15.35
C THR A 51 5.92 16.06 14.86
N PRO A 52 6.82 16.57 15.73
CA PRO A 52 7.90 17.44 15.28
C PRO A 52 8.72 16.84 14.14
N ASN A 53 8.93 15.51 14.16
CA ASN A 53 9.86 14.81 13.29
C ASN A 53 9.21 13.91 12.22
N SER A 54 7.90 13.66 12.28
CA SER A 54 7.23 12.68 11.41
C SER A 54 5.72 12.90 11.30
N VAL A 55 5.09 12.17 10.37
CA VAL A 55 3.64 11.97 10.33
C VAL A 55 3.37 10.48 10.51
N LEU A 56 2.45 10.14 11.41
CA LEU A 56 2.04 8.76 11.67
C LEU A 56 0.64 8.53 11.11
N LEU A 57 0.45 7.38 10.46
CA LEU A 57 -0.86 6.97 9.95
C LEU A 57 -1.56 6.00 10.91
N LYS A 58 -2.89 6.05 10.95
CA LYS A 58 -3.74 5.09 11.67
C LYS A 58 -3.82 3.73 10.98
N ILE A 59 -3.38 3.65 9.72
CA ILE A 59 -3.54 2.48 8.86
C ILE A 59 -2.21 2.00 8.28
N ASN A 60 -2.25 0.77 7.76
CA ASN A 60 -1.30 0.28 6.77
C ASN A 60 -1.98 0.38 5.39
N PRO A 61 -1.58 1.33 4.52
CA PRO A 61 -2.19 1.47 3.21
C PRO A 61 -2.05 0.19 2.38
N ILE A 62 -3.15 -0.36 1.87
CA ILE A 62 -3.12 -1.59 1.05
C ILE A 62 -2.38 -1.41 -0.28
N THR A 63 -2.14 -0.16 -0.69
CA THR A 63 -1.27 0.17 -1.83
C THR A 63 0.19 -0.25 -1.61
N LEU A 64 0.62 -0.48 -0.36
CA LEU A 64 1.94 -1.04 -0.03
C LEU A 64 2.09 -2.51 -0.40
N LEU A 65 0.99 -3.19 -0.76
CA LEU A 65 1.04 -4.55 -1.27
C LEU A 65 1.60 -4.62 -2.70
N ILE A 66 1.54 -3.52 -3.45
CA ILE A 66 2.04 -3.46 -4.83
C ILE A 66 3.55 -3.73 -4.83
N LYS A 67 4.01 -4.55 -5.78
CA LYS A 67 5.37 -5.12 -5.91
C LYS A 67 5.79 -6.13 -4.84
N ARG A 68 4.95 -6.45 -3.84
CA ARG A 68 5.27 -7.57 -2.93
C ARG A 68 5.25 -8.89 -3.69
N LYS A 69 6.17 -9.79 -3.30
CA LYS A 69 6.22 -11.16 -3.81
C LYS A 69 5.02 -11.96 -3.32
N VAL A 70 4.51 -12.82 -4.20
CA VAL A 70 3.41 -13.74 -3.94
C VAL A 70 3.91 -15.15 -4.08
N PHE A 71 3.70 -15.96 -3.05
CA PHE A 71 4.06 -17.37 -3.03
C PHE A 71 2.79 -18.20 -2.86
N ASP A 72 2.76 -19.40 -3.41
CA ASP A 72 1.65 -20.31 -3.16
C ASP A 72 1.78 -21.02 -1.79
N SER A 73 0.86 -21.95 -1.50
CA SER A 73 0.91 -22.73 -0.26
C SER A 73 2.13 -23.63 -0.14
N GLU A 74 2.78 -24.00 -1.25
CA GLU A 74 3.98 -24.83 -1.29
C GLU A 74 5.28 -24.01 -1.27
N GLY A 75 5.16 -22.67 -1.33
CA GLY A 75 6.30 -21.76 -1.35
C GLY A 75 6.84 -21.45 -2.74
N ARG A 76 6.15 -21.85 -3.81
CA ARG A 76 6.53 -21.53 -5.19
C ARG A 76 6.28 -20.05 -5.48
N ASP A 77 7.22 -19.38 -6.15
CA ASP A 77 7.09 -17.96 -6.56
C ASP A 77 6.09 -17.82 -7.72
N ILE A 78 4.95 -17.20 -7.42
CA ILE A 78 3.85 -16.94 -8.37
C ILE A 78 4.04 -15.59 -9.06
N GLY A 79 4.87 -14.71 -8.50
CA GLY A 79 5.19 -13.41 -9.07
C GLY A 79 5.04 -12.27 -8.08
N VAL A 80 4.67 -11.09 -8.59
CA VAL A 80 4.50 -9.88 -7.80
C VAL A 80 3.12 -9.27 -7.99
N VAL A 81 2.62 -8.59 -6.95
CA VAL A 81 1.39 -7.80 -7.07
C VAL A 81 1.61 -6.63 -8.02
N LYS A 82 0.86 -6.57 -9.12
CA LYS A 82 0.90 -5.44 -10.06
C LYS A 82 -0.10 -4.36 -9.73
N ARG A 83 -1.30 -4.74 -9.32
CA ARG A 83 -2.37 -3.83 -8.91
C ARG A 83 -3.30 -4.51 -7.92
N ILE A 84 -4.16 -3.72 -7.30
CA ILE A 84 -5.11 -4.15 -6.28
C ILE A 84 -6.53 -3.73 -6.66
N LYS A 85 -7.51 -4.55 -6.31
CA LYS A 85 -8.93 -4.24 -6.38
C LYS A 85 -9.40 -3.83 -4.99
N ARG A 86 -10.05 -2.66 -4.90
CA ARG A 86 -10.51 -2.07 -3.64
C ARG A 86 -12.01 -1.90 -3.67
N LYS A 87 -12.63 -1.89 -2.49
CA LYS A 87 -14.02 -1.47 -2.36
C LYS A 87 -14.08 0.06 -2.41
N SER A 88 -14.39 0.62 -3.58
CA SER A 88 -14.46 2.07 -3.79
C SER A 88 -13.13 2.75 -3.39
N HIS A 89 -13.20 3.85 -2.63
CA HIS A 89 -12.06 4.65 -2.18
C HIS A 89 -11.48 4.23 -0.82
N SER A 90 -11.96 3.15 -0.21
CA SER A 90 -11.51 2.72 1.12
C SER A 90 -10.16 1.97 1.09
N ASN A 91 -9.59 1.75 2.27
CA ASN A 91 -8.44 0.87 2.48
C ASN A 91 -8.81 -0.63 2.51
N GLU A 92 -10.00 -1.01 2.02
CA GLU A 92 -10.50 -2.40 2.03
C GLU A 92 -10.11 -3.13 0.74
N LEU A 93 -9.36 -4.23 0.89
CA LEU A 93 -8.86 -5.04 -0.22
C LEU A 93 -9.89 -6.10 -0.63
N GLN A 94 -10.22 -6.18 -1.92
CA GLN A 94 -11.08 -7.22 -2.49
C GLN A 94 -10.29 -8.33 -3.20
N ALA A 95 -9.28 -7.94 -3.98
CA ALA A 95 -8.44 -8.86 -4.73
C ALA A 95 -7.08 -8.23 -5.06
N ILE A 96 -6.09 -9.07 -5.34
CA ILE A 96 -4.81 -8.66 -5.91
C ILE A 96 -4.69 -9.20 -7.33
N TYR A 97 -3.96 -8.49 -8.17
CA TYR A 97 -3.58 -8.97 -9.50
C TYR A 97 -2.09 -9.27 -9.50
N VAL A 98 -1.76 -10.54 -9.72
CA VAL A 98 -0.40 -11.07 -9.62
C VAL A 98 0.15 -11.31 -11.02
N LYS A 99 1.42 -10.97 -11.24
CA LYS A 99 2.10 -11.18 -12.54
C LYS A 99 3.49 -11.76 -12.31
N LYS A 100 3.79 -12.89 -12.96
CA LYS A 100 5.07 -13.61 -12.83
C LYS A 100 6.21 -12.96 -13.62
N GLY A 101 5.92 -12.43 -14.81
CA GLY A 101 6.90 -11.80 -15.70
C GLY A 101 6.29 -10.72 -16.59
N ILE A 102 7.06 -10.16 -17.51
CA ILE A 102 6.60 -9.06 -18.38
C ILE A 102 5.52 -9.55 -19.37
N PHE A 103 5.67 -10.78 -19.88
CA PHE A 103 4.79 -11.39 -20.88
C PHE A 103 3.69 -12.31 -20.30
N SER A 104 3.73 -12.63 -19.00
CA SER A 104 2.68 -13.45 -18.39
C SER A 104 1.38 -12.67 -18.22
N LYS A 105 0.23 -13.33 -18.36
CA LYS A 105 -1.06 -12.73 -17.99
C LYS A 105 -1.10 -12.42 -16.49
N GLU A 106 -1.91 -11.43 -16.12
CA GLU A 106 -2.23 -11.18 -14.71
C GLU A 106 -3.24 -12.21 -14.21
N ILE A 107 -3.06 -12.67 -12.98
CA ILE A 107 -3.99 -13.57 -12.29
C ILE A 107 -4.68 -12.75 -11.20
N GLU A 108 -6.02 -12.69 -11.24
CA GLU A 108 -6.81 -12.13 -10.15
C GLU A 108 -6.89 -13.16 -9.01
N VAL A 109 -6.53 -12.75 -7.80
CA VAL A 109 -6.61 -13.59 -6.60
C VAL A 109 -7.47 -12.87 -5.55
N PRO A 110 -8.63 -13.43 -5.16
CA PRO A 110 -9.49 -12.86 -4.13
C PRO A 110 -8.80 -12.76 -2.76
N VAL A 111 -9.17 -11.76 -1.96
CA VAL A 111 -8.61 -11.56 -0.62
C VAL A 111 -8.83 -12.76 0.33
N LYS A 112 -9.92 -13.49 0.13
CA LYS A 112 -10.24 -14.70 0.92
C LYS A 112 -9.21 -15.82 0.72
N ASP A 113 -8.48 -15.82 -0.40
CA ASP A 113 -7.56 -16.87 -0.79
C ASP A 113 -6.09 -16.52 -0.48
N ILE A 114 -5.85 -15.40 0.19
CA ILE A 114 -4.51 -14.93 0.54
C ILE A 114 -4.32 -14.72 2.04
N THR A 115 -3.06 -14.77 2.46
CA THR A 115 -2.58 -14.32 3.76
C THR A 115 -1.50 -13.27 3.53
N ILE A 116 -1.63 -12.11 4.15
CA ILE A 116 -0.67 -11.01 4.02
C ILE A 116 0.36 -11.12 5.14
N HIS A 117 1.63 -11.22 4.77
CA HIS A 117 2.76 -11.10 5.67
C HIS A 117 3.46 -9.75 5.46
N LYS A 118 4.35 -9.37 6.37
CA LYS A 118 4.99 -8.04 6.40
C LYS A 118 5.69 -7.67 5.08
N LYS A 119 6.29 -8.64 4.38
CA LYS A 119 7.05 -8.42 3.13
C LYS A 119 6.56 -9.24 1.92
N SER A 120 5.61 -10.16 2.12
CA SER A 120 5.15 -11.10 1.10
C SER A 120 3.67 -11.41 1.28
N ILE A 121 3.09 -12.03 0.27
CA ILE A 121 1.72 -12.57 0.30
C ILE A 121 1.81 -14.06 0.04
N ARG A 122 1.03 -14.85 0.77
CA ARG A 122 0.93 -16.29 0.58
C ARG A 122 -0.48 -16.67 0.12
N LEU A 123 -0.60 -17.49 -0.92
CA LEU A 123 -1.86 -18.09 -1.31
C LEU A 123 -2.19 -19.24 -0.36
N LYS A 124 -3.49 -19.45 -0.11
CA LYS A 124 -3.96 -20.58 0.69
C LYS A 124 -3.97 -21.91 -0.08
N ILE A 125 -3.79 -21.85 -1.40
CA ILE A 125 -3.78 -22.99 -2.31
C ILE A 125 -2.47 -23.06 -3.10
N ALA A 126 -2.17 -24.23 -3.66
CA ALA A 126 -1.07 -24.45 -4.57
C ALA A 126 -1.53 -24.14 -6.00
N ILE A 127 -0.72 -23.40 -6.78
CA ILE A 127 -0.98 -23.11 -8.20
C ILE A 127 0.29 -23.36 -9.00
#